data_AF-A0A537R786-F1
#
_entry.id   AF-A0A537R786-F1
#
_cell.length_a   1.000
_cell.length_b   1.000
_cell.length_c   1.000
_cell.angle_alpha   90.00
_cell.angle_beta   90.00
_cell.angle_gamma   90.00
#
_symmetry.space_group_name_H-M   'P 1'
#
loop_
_entity.id
_entity.type
_entity.pdbx_description
1 polymer ?
#
loop_
_entity_poly.entity_id
_entity_poly.type
_entity_poly.pdbx_seq_one_letter_code
_entity_poly.pdbx_strand_id
1 'polypeptide(L)'
;MKQYIGRRVGYSLLSLFLLSLTIFFFVRVTGDPAALLVEPGASEADIAAIHHQFGLDRPLWVQYAIFMSSLFHGDLGQSFYYRMPVMEIYLSRLPNSLIL
;
A
#
# COMPACT_ATOMS: atom_id res chain seq x y z
N MET A 1 1.09 32.73 -14.45
CA MET A 1 0.34 31.45 -14.38
C MET A 1 1.24 30.21 -14.35
N LYS A 2 2.21 30.01 -15.28
CA LYS A 2 3.10 28.83 -15.30
C LYS A 2 3.90 28.62 -14.00
N GLN A 3 4.47 29.68 -13.43
CA GLN A 3 5.19 29.63 -12.14
C GLN A 3 4.26 29.27 -10.97
N TYR A 4 3.02 29.76 -10.96
CA TYR A 4 2.03 29.44 -9.94
C TYR A 4 1.60 27.96 -10.02
N ILE A 5 1.35 27.47 -11.24
CA ILE A 5 0.99 26.06 -11.47
C ILE A 5 2.15 25.15 -11.04
N GLY A 6 3.39 25.45 -11.45
CA GLY A 6 4.57 24.67 -11.06
C GLY A 6 4.75 24.61 -9.54
N ARG A 7 4.62 25.76 -8.86
CA ARG A 7 4.71 25.82 -7.39
C ARG A 7 3.60 25.00 -6.72
N ARG A 8 2.37 25.08 -7.24
CA ARG A 8 1.22 24.34 -6.69
C ARG A 8 1.35 22.83 -6.89
N VAL A 9 1.77 22.40 -8.07
CA VAL A 9 2.05 20.97 -8.35
C VAL A 9 3.16 20.45 -7.43
N GLY A 10 4.24 21.24 -7.23
CA GLY A 10 5.31 20.87 -6.30
C GLY A 10 4.80 20.65 -4.87
N TYR A 11 3.98 21.56 -4.35
CA TYR A 11 3.37 21.38 -3.02
C TYR A 11 2.41 20.20 -2.94
N SER A 12 1.62 19.95 -3.97
CA SER A 12 0.73 18.79 -4.04
C SER A 12 1.51 17.48 -4.04
N LEU A 13 2.57 17.37 -4.84
CA LEU A 13 3.43 16.18 -4.88
C LEU A 13 4.13 15.94 -3.54
N LEU A 14 4.66 16.99 -2.92
CA LEU A 14 5.28 16.90 -1.60
C LEU A 14 4.26 16.45 -0.54
N SER A 15 3.05 17.01 -0.56
CA SER A 15 1.98 16.62 0.36
C SER A 15 1.60 15.15 0.21
N LEU A 16 1.39 14.69 -1.03
CA LEU A 16 1.08 13.29 -1.32
C LEU A 16 2.21 12.34 -0.90
N PHE A 17 3.47 12.75 -1.15
CA PHE A 17 4.63 12.00 -0.73
C PHE A 17 4.67 11.85 0.80
N LEU A 18 4.52 12.94 1.55
CA LEU A 18 4.49 12.91 3.02
C LEU A 18 3.31 12.10 3.57
N LEU A 19 2.14 12.21 2.94
CA LEU A 19 0.97 11.40 3.30
C LEU A 19 1.24 9.91 3.07
N SER A 20 1.81 9.54 1.93
CA SER A 20 2.17 8.15 1.62
C SER A 20 3.18 7.59 2.62
N LEU A 21 4.18 8.40 2.98
CA LEU A 21 5.20 8.05 3.96
C LEU A 21 4.55 7.81 5.33
N THR A 22 3.68 8.74 5.74
CA THR A 22 2.95 8.66 7.02
C THR A 22 2.13 7.38 7.07
N ILE A 23 1.26 7.13 6.09
CA ILE A 23 0.42 5.92 6.05
C ILE A 23 1.29 4.66 6.05
N PHE A 24 2.34 4.64 5.25
CA PHE A 24 3.26 3.50 5.17
C PHE A 24 3.84 3.18 6.55
N PHE A 25 4.48 4.16 7.21
CA PHE A 25 5.08 3.95 8.52
C PHE A 25 4.05 3.58 9.59
N PHE A 26 2.89 4.24 9.60
CA PHE A 26 1.83 3.93 10.56
C PHE A 26 1.43 2.46 10.47
N VAL A 27 1.18 1.94 9.27
CA VAL A 27 0.83 0.53 9.07
C VAL A 27 1.92 -0.43 9.59
N ARG A 28 3.20 -0.07 9.46
CA ARG A 28 4.32 -0.94 9.91
C ARG A 28 4.60 -0.82 11.41
N VAL A 29 4.24 0.30 12.03
CA VAL A 29 4.43 0.52 13.48
C VAL A 29 3.27 -0.04 14.29
N THR A 30 2.06 -0.08 13.74
CA THR A 30 0.86 -0.54 14.47
C THR A 30 0.79 -2.05 14.67
N GLY A 31 1.61 -2.84 13.99
CA GLY A 31 1.65 -4.30 14.14
C GLY A 31 2.23 -5.00 12.93
N ASP A 32 2.30 -6.33 13.00
CA ASP A 32 2.74 -7.17 11.90
C ASP A 32 1.61 -7.37 10.87
N PRO A 33 1.73 -6.86 9.64
CA PRO A 33 0.71 -7.06 8.61
C PRO A 33 0.53 -8.54 8.22
N ALA A 34 1.55 -9.40 8.44
CA ALA A 34 1.40 -10.84 8.21
C ALA A 34 0.42 -11.48 9.20
N ALA A 35 0.28 -10.94 10.42
CA ALA A 35 -0.66 -11.46 11.40
C ALA A 35 -2.13 -11.36 10.93
N LEU A 36 -2.44 -10.49 9.97
CA LEU A 36 -3.76 -10.40 9.35
C LEU A 36 -4.05 -11.54 8.35
N LEU A 37 -2.99 -12.23 7.90
CA LEU A 37 -3.04 -13.29 6.90
C LEU A 37 -2.87 -14.69 7.51
N VAL A 38 -2.39 -14.75 8.73
CA VAL A 38 -2.09 -15.99 9.43
C VAL A 38 -3.39 -16.64 9.90
N GLU A 39 -3.62 -17.89 9.49
CA GLU A 39 -4.73 -18.69 10.01
C GLU A 39 -4.48 -19.06 11.48
N PRO A 40 -5.53 -19.19 12.31
CA PRO A 40 -5.38 -19.61 13.70
C PRO A 40 -4.65 -20.96 13.78
N GLY A 41 -3.48 -20.98 14.43
CA GLY A 41 -2.66 -22.18 14.59
C GLY A 41 -1.54 -22.35 13.56
N ALA A 42 -1.27 -21.36 12.70
CA ALA A 42 -0.12 -21.42 11.81
C ALA A 42 1.21 -21.51 12.58
N SER A 43 2.16 -22.25 12.02
CA SER A 43 3.49 -22.40 12.61
C SER A 43 4.33 -21.14 12.42
N GLU A 44 5.38 -20.95 13.21
CA GLU A 44 6.35 -19.86 13.00
C GLU A 44 6.97 -19.88 11.59
N ALA A 45 7.10 -21.07 10.99
CA ALA A 45 7.60 -21.23 9.63
C ALA A 45 6.64 -20.65 8.58
N ASP A 46 5.33 -20.78 8.81
CA ASP A 46 4.31 -20.21 7.91
C ASP A 46 4.30 -18.68 7.98
N ILE A 47 4.48 -18.11 9.18
CA ILE A 47 4.59 -16.66 9.38
C ILE A 47 5.84 -16.12 8.66
N ALA A 48 6.99 -16.78 8.81
CA ALA A 48 8.22 -16.40 8.13
C ALA A 48 8.10 -16.50 6.60
N ALA A 49 7.38 -17.50 6.09
CA ALA A 49 7.09 -17.63 4.67
C ALA A 49 6.24 -16.45 4.15
N ILE A 50 5.22 -16.03 4.91
CA ILE A 50 4.41 -14.84 4.58
C ILE A 50 5.28 -13.58 4.61
N HIS A 51 6.13 -13.40 5.63
CA HIS A 51 7.05 -12.25 5.67
C HIS A 51 7.93 -12.19 4.44
N HIS A 52 8.51 -13.31 4.02
CA HIS A 52 9.36 -13.37 2.85
C HIS A 52 8.58 -13.12 1.55
N GLN A 53 7.39 -13.71 1.42
CA GLN A 53 6.53 -13.54 0.24
C GLN A 53 6.12 -12.08 0.02
N PHE A 54 5.81 -11.36 1.10
CA PHE A 54 5.43 -9.94 1.05
C PHE A 54 6.61 -8.98 1.21
N GLY A 55 7.84 -9.49 1.33
CA GLY A 55 9.06 -8.69 1.51
C GLY A 55 9.09 -7.90 2.82
N LEU A 56 8.35 -8.35 3.84
CA LEU A 56 8.27 -7.73 5.17
C LEU A 56 9.56 -7.95 5.97
N ASP A 57 10.37 -8.92 5.56
CA ASP A 57 11.72 -9.21 6.07
C ASP A 57 12.78 -8.20 5.57
N ARG A 58 12.45 -7.36 4.58
CA ARG A 58 13.40 -6.40 3.99
C ARG A 58 13.48 -5.11 4.81
N PRO A 59 14.58 -4.34 4.70
CA PRO A 59 14.66 -3.02 5.32
C PRO A 59 13.51 -2.09 4.89
N LEU A 60 12.99 -1.27 5.80
CA LEU A 60 11.80 -0.43 5.57
C LEU A 60 11.92 0.48 4.33
N TRP A 61 13.11 0.99 4.05
CA TRP A 61 13.35 1.82 2.87
C TRP A 61 13.22 1.04 1.56
N VAL A 62 13.61 -0.24 1.54
CA VAL A 62 13.42 -1.16 0.40
C VAL A 62 11.93 -1.45 0.23
N GLN A 63 11.22 -1.75 1.32
CA GLN A 63 9.78 -1.98 1.29
C GLN A 63 9.03 -0.75 0.74
N TYR A 64 9.41 0.46 1.18
CA TYR A 64 8.80 1.70 0.70
C TYR A 64 9.13 1.96 -0.78
N ALA A 65 10.36 1.69 -1.22
CA ALA A 65 10.72 1.81 -2.63
C ALA A 65 9.90 0.87 -3.53
N ILE A 66 9.70 -0.38 -3.11
CA ILE A 66 8.84 -1.35 -3.80
C ILE A 66 7.40 -0.83 -3.84
N PHE A 67 6.85 -0.40 -2.69
CA PHE A 67 5.50 0.16 -2.60
C PHE A 67 5.29 1.34 -3.55
N MET A 68 6.20 2.32 -3.55
CA MET A 68 6.13 3.48 -4.44
C MET A 68 6.25 3.07 -5.91
N SER A 69 7.15 2.13 -6.23
CA SER A 69 7.29 1.61 -7.59
C SER A 69 5.99 0.97 -8.08
N SER A 70 5.39 0.06 -7.31
CA SER A 70 4.11 -0.56 -7.66
C SER A 70 3.01 0.48 -7.85
N LEU A 71 2.91 1.45 -6.93
CA LEU A 71 1.93 2.54 -7.01
C LEU A 71 2.04 3.34 -8.32
N PHE A 72 3.26 3.68 -8.75
CA PHE A 72 3.48 4.41 -10.01
C PHE A 72 3.19 3.56 -11.26
N HIS A 73 3.27 2.23 -11.17
CA HIS A 73 2.86 1.31 -12.23
C HIS A 73 1.36 0.99 -12.21
N GLY A 74 0.59 1.56 -11.27
CA GLY A 74 -0.83 1.30 -11.10
C GLY A 74 -1.13 -0.04 -10.40
N ASP A 75 -0.12 -0.68 -9.83
CA ASP A 75 -0.28 -1.88 -9.02
C ASP A 75 -0.54 -1.49 -7.56
N LEU A 76 -1.79 -1.64 -7.14
CA LEU A 76 -2.25 -1.39 -5.76
C LEU A 76 -2.14 -2.65 -4.86
N GLY A 77 -1.63 -3.75 -5.40
CA GLY A 77 -1.52 -5.03 -4.71
C GLY A 77 -2.82 -5.83 -4.68
N GLN A 78 -2.84 -6.84 -3.80
CA GLN A 78 -3.95 -7.78 -3.63
C GLN A 78 -4.71 -7.48 -2.34
N SER A 79 -6.02 -7.62 -2.38
CA SER A 79 -6.82 -7.60 -1.17
C SER A 79 -6.66 -8.91 -0.41
N PHE A 80 -6.24 -8.82 0.84
CA PHE A 80 -6.15 -9.98 1.73
C PHE A 80 -7.52 -10.61 2.04
N TYR A 81 -8.56 -9.79 2.08
CA TYR A 81 -9.93 -10.25 2.36
C TYR A 81 -10.59 -10.87 1.13
N TYR A 82 -10.56 -10.17 0.00
CA TYR A 82 -11.25 -10.61 -1.23
C TYR A 82 -10.38 -11.53 -2.11
N ARG A 83 -9.09 -11.69 -1.79
CA ARG A 83 -8.12 -12.50 -2.54
C ARG A 83 -8.08 -12.16 -4.05
N MET A 84 -8.19 -10.87 -4.37
CA MET A 84 -8.20 -10.36 -5.74
C MET A 84 -7.51 -8.99 -5.83
N PRO A 85 -7.14 -8.52 -7.05
CA PRO A 85 -6.46 -7.24 -7.21
C PRO A 85 -7.29 -6.09 -6.66
N VAL A 86 -6.64 -5.23 -5.86
CA VAL A 86 -7.29 -4.07 -5.24
C VAL A 86 -7.92 -3.16 -6.30
N MET A 87 -7.25 -2.98 -7.43
CA MET A 87 -7.74 -2.12 -8.52
C MET A 87 -9.08 -2.60 -9.09
N GLU A 88 -9.30 -3.90 -9.22
CA GLU A 88 -10.59 -4.45 -9.69
C GLU A 88 -11.73 -4.16 -8.70
N ILE A 89 -11.43 -4.24 -7.40
CA ILE A 89 -12.40 -3.90 -6.35
C ILE A 89 -12.77 -2.42 -6.41
N TYR A 90 -11.79 -1.53 -6.59
CA TYR A 90 -12.05 -0.10 -6.72
C TYR A 90 -12.90 0.19 -7.97
N LEU A 91 -12.51 -0.33 -9.13
CA LEU A 91 -13.21 -0.07 -10.39
C LEU A 91 -14.64 -0.63 -10.40
N SER A 92 -14.88 -1.77 -9.74
CA SER A 92 -16.23 -2.33 -9.61
C SER A 92 -17.13 -1.53 -8.67
N ARG A 93 -16.57 -0.84 -7.67
CA ARG A 93 -17.34 -0.06 -6.67
C ARG A 93 -17.48 1.43 -7.03
N LEU A 94 -16.53 1.98 -7.80
CA LEU A 94 -16.49 3.40 -8.15
C LEU A 94 -17.81 3.93 -8.73
N PRO A 95 -18.48 3.25 -9.69
CA PRO A 95 -19.71 3.78 -10.28
C PRO A 95 -20.82 3.97 -9.24
N ASN A 96 -20.98 3.01 -8.33
CA ASN A 96 -21.98 3.09 -7.27
C ASN A 96 -21.69 4.24 -6.30
N SER A 97 -20.41 4.48 -5.97
CA SER A 97 -20.00 5.61 -5.12
C SER A 97 -20.15 6.98 -5.79
N LEU A 98 -20.19 7.05 -7.12
CA LEU A 98 -20.40 8.31 -7.85
C LEU A 98 -21.87 8.63 -8.07
N ILE A 99 -22.75 7.63 -8.01
CA ILE A 99 -24.19 7.76 -8.24
C ILE A 99 -24.97 8.02 -6.93
N LEU A 100 -24.50 7.45 -5.81
CA LEU A 100 -25.03 7.65 -4.46
C LEU A 100 -24.60 8.99 -3.86
#